data_AF-A0ABD6SYA3-F1
#
_entry.id   AF-A0ABD6SYA3-F1
#
_cell.length_a   1.000
_cell.length_b   1.000
_cell.length_c   1.000
_cell.angle_alpha   90.00
_cell.angle_beta   90.00
_cell.angle_gamma   90.00
#
_symmetry.space_group_name_H-M   'P 1'
#
loop_
_entity.id
_entity.type
_entity.pdbx_description
1 polymer ?
#
loop_
_entity_poly.entity_id
_entity_poly.type
_entity_poly.pdbx_seq_one_letter_code
_entity_poly.pdbx_strand_id
1 'polypeptide(L)'
;MSLNMYLGEVQSQTQSMNAVCTATIQGMEQAIQSIEAFASDTVLQGQTYDSAKAFFVEAFLPLAQGIIYLCEELTRQNDAFPSDFQSQVASTDGIEQEILEQIKEIDRMKTSMEAVSQAMPIPSMDAMANLFTVMRQKLQEKLDHLYQFNQTSSNSYSTAIQLAASIATGLAEVQSGKGFSLASGTFSTQGLNMEWTASIQAITEEKSRKADHSIKDGEMCGRLEEKSPIRKAW
;
A
#
# COMPACT_ATOMS: atom_id res chain seq x y z
N MET A 1 -19.62 8.89 12.66
CA MET A 1 -18.52 8.01 13.11
C MET A 1 -17.34 8.92 13.41
N SER A 2 -16.59 8.66 14.48
CA SER A 2 -15.38 9.44 14.84
C SER A 2 -14.18 8.92 14.05
N LEU A 3 -13.32 9.80 13.55
CA LEU A 3 -12.02 9.47 12.96
C LEU A 3 -10.98 9.31 14.06
N ASN A 4 -10.47 8.10 14.20
CA ASN A 4 -9.47 7.77 15.21
C ASN A 4 -8.29 7.07 14.54
N MET A 5 -7.09 7.62 14.74
CA MET A 5 -5.82 7.06 14.30
C MET A 5 -4.95 6.77 15.53
N TYR A 6 -4.69 5.48 15.78
CA TYR A 6 -3.77 5.01 16.82
C TYR A 6 -2.44 4.63 16.18
N LEU A 7 -1.44 5.50 16.30
CA LEU A 7 -0.22 5.39 15.50
C LEU A 7 0.59 4.14 15.89
N GLY A 8 0.64 3.81 17.18
CA GLY A 8 1.33 2.61 17.65
C GLY A 8 0.69 1.31 17.13
N GLU A 9 -0.65 1.25 17.07
CA GLU A 9 -1.37 0.11 16.52
C GLU A 9 -1.14 -0.04 15.02
N VAL A 10 -1.23 1.06 14.27
CA VAL A 10 -0.96 1.07 12.83
C VAL A 10 0.48 0.67 12.53
N GLN A 11 1.46 1.16 13.28
CA GLN A 11 2.86 0.75 13.11
C GLN A 11 3.05 -0.75 13.38
N SER A 12 2.44 -1.29 14.44
CA SER A 12 2.48 -2.73 14.72
C SER A 12 1.81 -3.55 13.62
N GLN A 13 0.71 -3.06 13.05
CA GLN A 13 0.00 -3.71 11.96
C GLN A 13 0.85 -3.69 10.67
N THR A 14 1.45 -2.55 10.33
CA THR A 14 2.39 -2.39 9.22
C THR A 14 3.53 -3.39 9.32
N GLN A 15 4.19 -3.49 10.48
CA GLN A 15 5.30 -4.44 10.68
C GLN A 15 4.85 -5.89 10.50
N SER A 16 3.71 -6.27 11.07
CA SER A 16 3.15 -7.61 10.93
C SER A 16 2.84 -7.94 9.47
N MET A 17 2.18 -7.02 8.76
CA MET A 17 1.79 -7.22 7.36
C MET A 17 3.02 -7.27 6.44
N ASN A 18 4.03 -6.46 6.69
CA ASN A 18 5.27 -6.45 5.92
C ASN A 18 6.09 -7.73 6.13
N ALA A 19 6.06 -8.30 7.35
CA ALA A 19 6.68 -9.59 7.62
C ALA A 19 6.00 -10.71 6.81
N VAL A 20 4.66 -10.71 6.73
CA VAL A 20 3.90 -11.62 5.87
C VAL A 20 4.29 -11.43 4.40
N CYS A 21 4.29 -10.19 3.90
CA CYS A 21 4.67 -9.90 2.52
C CYS A 21 6.09 -10.36 2.19
N THR A 22 7.04 -10.14 3.10
CA THR A 22 8.43 -10.59 2.93
C THR A 22 8.52 -12.11 2.81
N ALA A 23 7.84 -12.85 3.70
CA ALA A 23 7.82 -14.30 3.65
C ALA A 23 7.12 -14.83 2.38
N THR A 24 6.05 -14.17 1.95
CA THR A 24 5.34 -14.52 0.72
C THR A 24 6.21 -14.28 -0.52
N ILE A 25 6.90 -13.15 -0.60
CA ILE A 25 7.83 -12.86 -1.71
C ILE A 25 8.90 -13.96 -1.80
N GLN A 26 9.57 -14.28 -0.68
CA GLN A 26 10.58 -15.33 -0.65
C GLN A 26 10.03 -16.69 -1.10
N GLY A 27 8.82 -17.05 -0.65
CA GLY A 27 8.17 -18.29 -1.08
C GLY A 27 7.84 -18.31 -2.58
N MET A 28 7.40 -17.18 -3.13
CA MET A 28 7.10 -17.07 -4.56
C MET A 28 8.36 -17.03 -5.42
N GLU A 29 9.44 -16.41 -4.97
CA GLU A 29 10.75 -16.46 -5.63
C GLU A 29 11.27 -17.90 -5.71
N GLN A 30 11.13 -18.68 -4.64
CA GLN A 30 11.48 -20.11 -4.64
C GLN A 30 10.58 -20.93 -5.58
N ALA A 31 9.29 -20.60 -5.64
CA ALA A 31 8.35 -21.23 -6.57
C ALA A 31 8.73 -20.94 -8.03
N ILE A 32 9.10 -19.69 -8.36
CA ILE A 32 9.60 -19.28 -9.67
C ILE A 32 10.84 -20.08 -10.03
N GLN A 33 11.85 -20.15 -9.15
CA GLN A 33 13.07 -20.93 -9.38
C GLN A 33 12.77 -22.41 -9.63
N SER A 34 11.81 -22.97 -8.89
CA SER A 34 11.39 -24.37 -9.07
C SER A 34 10.69 -24.59 -10.41
N ILE A 35 9.85 -23.65 -10.85
CA ILE A 35 9.21 -23.68 -12.17
C ILE A 35 10.25 -23.61 -13.28
N GLU A 36 11.22 -22.70 -13.17
CA GLU A 36 12.29 -22.54 -14.16
C GLU A 36 13.20 -23.78 -14.23
N ALA A 37 13.55 -24.37 -13.08
CA ALA A 37 14.29 -25.62 -13.01
C ALA A 37 13.51 -26.78 -13.65
N PHE A 38 12.21 -26.89 -13.37
CA PHE A 38 11.35 -27.90 -13.99
C PHE A 38 11.22 -27.71 -15.51
N ALA A 39 11.05 -26.48 -15.96
CA ALA A 39 10.90 -26.14 -17.38
C ALA A 39 12.19 -26.41 -18.19
N SER A 40 13.36 -26.22 -17.57
CA SER A 40 14.67 -26.45 -18.19
C SER A 40 15.21 -27.88 -18.01
N ASP A 41 14.53 -28.73 -17.23
CA ASP A 41 14.95 -30.11 -17.00
C ASP A 41 14.99 -30.91 -18.31
N THR A 42 16.07 -31.64 -18.55
CA THR A 42 16.25 -32.45 -19.77
C THR A 42 15.98 -33.93 -19.57
N VAL A 43 15.74 -34.39 -18.33
CA VAL A 43 15.56 -35.80 -17.98
C VAL A 43 14.08 -36.21 -18.12
N LEU A 44 13.18 -35.38 -17.61
CA LEU A 44 11.74 -35.55 -17.71
C LEU A 44 11.28 -35.18 -19.12
N GLN A 45 11.05 -36.20 -19.94
CA GLN A 45 10.72 -36.06 -21.35
C GLN A 45 9.40 -36.76 -21.70
N GLY A 46 8.84 -36.38 -22.85
CA GLY A 46 7.62 -36.96 -23.39
C GLY A 46 6.45 -35.99 -23.27
N GLN A 47 5.42 -36.23 -24.09
CA GLN A 47 4.36 -35.26 -24.36
C GLN A 47 3.67 -34.71 -23.09
N THR A 48 3.45 -35.55 -22.09
CA THR A 48 2.87 -35.13 -20.80
C THR A 48 3.81 -34.18 -20.05
N TYR A 49 5.10 -34.49 -19.96
CA TYR A 49 6.07 -33.61 -19.28
C TYR A 49 6.31 -32.33 -20.08
N ASP A 50 6.45 -32.41 -21.40
CA ASP A 50 6.70 -31.24 -22.24
C ASP A 50 5.53 -30.25 -22.17
N SER A 51 4.28 -30.76 -22.21
CA SER A 51 3.08 -29.92 -22.02
C SER A 51 2.94 -29.39 -20.59
N ALA A 52 3.31 -30.18 -19.57
CA ALA A 52 3.33 -29.70 -18.19
C ALA A 52 4.31 -28.54 -18.01
N LYS A 53 5.53 -28.64 -18.53
CA LYS A 53 6.53 -27.55 -18.46
C LYS A 53 5.99 -26.25 -19.05
N ALA A 54 5.42 -26.32 -20.26
CA ALA A 54 4.78 -25.15 -20.89
C ALA A 54 3.65 -24.59 -20.02
N PHE A 55 2.77 -25.46 -19.50
CA PHE A 55 1.66 -25.04 -18.64
C PHE A 55 2.11 -24.33 -17.36
N PHE A 56 3.17 -24.82 -16.69
CA PHE A 56 3.71 -24.16 -15.50
C PHE A 56 4.29 -22.77 -15.82
N VAL A 57 5.01 -22.64 -16.93
CA VAL A 57 5.55 -21.36 -17.39
C VAL A 57 4.43 -20.39 -17.78
N GLU A 58 3.40 -20.85 -18.48
CA GLU A 58 2.33 -19.99 -18.97
C GLU A 58 1.31 -19.60 -17.88
N ALA A 59 1.05 -20.47 -16.92
CA ALA A 59 -0.02 -20.28 -15.94
C ALA A 59 0.47 -20.00 -14.52
N PHE A 60 1.50 -20.68 -14.03
CA PHE A 60 1.93 -20.51 -12.64
C PHE A 60 3.01 -19.43 -12.48
N LEU A 61 3.86 -19.23 -13.48
CA LEU A 61 4.88 -18.18 -13.43
C LEU A 61 4.26 -16.76 -13.31
N PRO A 62 3.26 -16.36 -14.14
CA PRO A 62 2.65 -15.04 -14.01
C PRO A 62 1.86 -14.88 -12.71
N LEU A 63 1.32 -15.99 -12.17
CA LEU A 63 0.62 -15.99 -10.89
C LEU A 63 1.58 -15.71 -9.73
N ALA A 64 2.73 -16.39 -9.69
CA ALA A 64 3.77 -16.15 -8.68
C ALA A 64 4.30 -14.71 -8.75
N GLN A 65 4.56 -14.20 -9.95
CA GLN A 65 4.97 -12.81 -10.16
C GLN A 65 3.89 -11.82 -9.70
N GLY A 66 2.62 -12.07 -10.02
CA GLY A 66 1.50 -11.24 -9.55
C GLY A 66 1.43 -11.14 -8.03
N ILE A 67 1.63 -12.27 -7.33
CA ILE A 67 1.67 -12.30 -5.86
C ILE A 67 2.84 -11.49 -5.30
N ILE A 68 4.03 -11.56 -5.93
CA ILE A 68 5.17 -10.72 -5.55
C ILE A 68 4.80 -9.24 -5.70
N TYR A 69 4.25 -8.83 -6.84
CA TYR A 69 3.85 -7.44 -7.08
C TYR A 69 2.80 -6.93 -6.08
N LEU A 70 1.85 -7.79 -5.69
CA LEU A 70 0.88 -7.47 -4.65
C LEU A 70 1.58 -7.19 -3.31
N CYS A 71 2.50 -8.07 -2.89
CA CYS A 71 3.24 -7.91 -1.64
C CYS A 71 4.15 -6.66 -1.65
N GLU A 72 4.79 -6.36 -2.77
CA GLU A 72 5.57 -5.13 -2.94
C GLU A 72 4.70 -3.87 -2.84
N GLU A 73 3.53 -3.87 -3.47
CA GLU A 73 2.61 -2.73 -3.40
C GLU A 73 2.03 -2.56 -2.00
N LEU A 74 1.65 -3.64 -1.32
CA LEU A 74 1.19 -3.59 0.05
C LEU A 74 2.28 -3.07 0.99
N THR A 75 3.50 -3.57 0.89
CA THR A 75 4.63 -3.11 1.71
C THR A 75 4.86 -1.61 1.53
N ARG A 76 4.90 -1.15 0.28
CA ARG A 76 5.08 0.28 -0.04
C ARG A 76 3.98 1.15 0.59
N GLN A 77 2.72 0.72 0.52
CA GLN A 77 1.59 1.46 1.07
C GLN A 77 1.56 1.43 2.59
N ASN A 78 1.87 0.28 3.20
CA ASN A 78 1.95 0.12 4.65
C ASN A 78 3.06 0.97 5.27
N ASP A 79 4.17 1.17 4.55
CA ASP A 79 5.28 2.03 4.99
C ASP A 79 4.95 3.52 4.81
N ALA A 80 4.31 3.89 3.70
CA ALA A 80 3.94 5.27 3.40
C ALA A 80 2.85 5.79 4.35
N PHE A 81 1.80 5.01 4.59
CA PHE A 81 0.62 5.45 5.34
C PHE A 81 0.91 6.07 6.72
N PRO A 82 1.64 5.41 7.65
CA PRO A 82 1.97 6.02 8.94
C PRO A 82 2.91 7.23 8.81
N SER A 83 3.87 7.19 7.88
CA SER A 83 4.78 8.31 7.62
C SER A 83 4.02 9.54 7.08
N ASP A 84 3.12 9.33 6.14
CA ASP A 84 2.27 10.35 5.56
C ASP A 84 1.35 10.96 6.62
N PHE A 85 0.75 10.13 7.48
CA PHE A 85 -0.02 10.62 8.62
C PHE A 85 0.84 11.48 9.56
N GLN A 86 2.04 11.03 9.91
CA GLN A 86 2.92 11.77 10.81
C GLN A 86 3.38 13.10 10.25
N SER A 87 3.60 13.17 8.93
CA SER A 87 4.03 14.39 8.25
C SER A 87 2.89 15.39 8.02
N GLN A 88 1.67 14.92 7.77
CA GLN A 88 0.53 15.76 7.43
C GLN A 88 -0.31 16.12 8.65
N VAL A 89 -0.54 15.19 9.58
CA VAL A 89 -1.53 15.35 10.66
C VAL A 89 -0.83 15.60 12.01
N ALA A 90 -0.11 14.60 12.53
CA ALA A 90 0.55 14.69 13.83
C ALA A 90 1.52 13.53 14.07
N SER A 91 2.55 13.78 14.87
CA SER A 91 3.50 12.75 15.34
C SER A 91 2.95 11.82 16.43
N THR A 92 1.69 12.02 16.84
CA THR A 92 0.98 11.28 17.91
C THR A 92 -0.39 10.84 17.40
N ASP A 93 -1.13 10.13 18.25
CA ASP A 93 -2.51 9.73 17.95
C ASP A 93 -3.40 10.92 17.52
N GLY A 94 -4.31 10.61 16.60
CA GLY A 94 -5.30 11.53 16.04
C GLY A 94 -6.69 11.04 16.41
N ILE A 95 -7.16 11.44 17.58
CA ILE A 95 -8.51 11.12 18.07
C ILE A 95 -9.38 12.36 17.86
N GLU A 96 -10.25 12.34 16.86
CA GLU A 96 -11.09 13.49 16.47
C GLU A 96 -11.82 14.10 17.68
N GLN A 97 -12.45 13.24 18.48
CA GLN A 97 -13.23 13.69 19.62
C GLN A 97 -12.38 14.36 20.71
N GLU A 98 -11.16 13.88 20.94
CA GLU A 98 -10.23 14.50 21.89
C GLU A 98 -9.83 15.90 21.41
N ILE A 99 -9.53 16.05 20.12
CA ILE A 99 -9.16 17.34 19.51
C ILE A 99 -10.32 18.33 19.63
N LEU A 100 -11.56 17.90 19.33
CA LEU A 100 -12.76 18.72 19.48
C LEU A 100 -13.02 19.15 20.93
N GLU A 101 -12.82 18.25 21.90
CA GLU A 101 -12.97 18.56 23.32
C GLU A 101 -11.91 19.55 23.80
N GLN A 102 -10.66 19.41 23.35
CA GLN A 102 -9.58 20.36 23.64
C GLN A 102 -9.86 21.74 23.05
N ILE A 103 -10.36 21.83 21.80
CA ILE A 103 -10.77 23.11 21.19
C ILE A 103 -11.86 23.78 22.04
N LYS A 104 -12.89 23.02 22.42
CA LYS A 104 -14.00 23.53 23.23
C LYS A 104 -13.52 24.04 24.58
N GLU A 105 -12.55 23.37 25.20
CA GLU A 105 -11.99 23.80 26.47
C GLU A 105 -11.15 25.07 26.33
N ILE A 106 -10.36 25.21 25.26
CA ILE A 106 -9.66 26.46 24.96
C ILE A 106 -10.64 27.62 24.71
N ASP A 107 -11.74 27.39 24.01
CA ASP A 107 -12.76 28.40 23.78
C ASP A 107 -13.42 28.86 25.10
N ARG A 108 -13.64 27.95 26.05
CA ARG A 108 -14.10 28.29 27.41
C ARG A 108 -13.06 29.10 28.16
N MET A 109 -11.80 28.65 28.18
CA MET A 109 -10.70 29.36 28.85
C MET A 109 -10.51 30.77 28.29
N LYS A 110 -10.62 30.94 26.97
CA LYS A 110 -10.57 32.24 26.30
C LYS A 110 -11.71 33.15 26.75
N THR A 111 -12.94 32.64 26.76
CA THR A 111 -14.11 33.39 27.24
C THR A 111 -13.95 33.81 28.71
N SER A 112 -13.48 32.91 29.58
CA SER A 112 -13.21 33.23 30.98
C SER A 112 -12.11 34.27 31.14
N MET A 113 -11.04 34.19 30.34
CA MET A 113 -9.95 35.16 30.35
C MET A 113 -10.43 36.55 29.91
N GLU A 114 -11.24 36.64 28.86
CA GLU A 114 -11.84 37.89 28.38
C GLU A 114 -12.73 38.54 29.45
N ALA A 115 -13.48 37.75 30.23
CA ALA A 115 -14.26 38.25 31.34
C ALA A 115 -13.39 38.82 32.47
N VAL A 116 -12.27 38.16 32.80
CA VAL A 116 -11.34 38.63 33.84
C VAL A 116 -10.57 39.87 33.38
N SER A 117 -10.14 39.94 32.12
CA SER A 117 -9.40 41.10 31.59
C SER A 117 -10.25 42.37 31.51
N GLN A 118 -11.56 42.23 31.25
CA GLN A 118 -12.51 43.34 31.36
C GLN A 118 -12.68 43.84 32.80
N ALA A 119 -12.64 42.94 33.78
CA ALA A 119 -12.75 43.30 35.19
C ALA A 119 -11.44 43.89 35.76
N MET A 120 -10.28 43.42 35.27
CA MET A 120 -8.95 43.87 35.68
C MET A 120 -7.99 43.93 34.47
N PRO A 121 -7.75 45.13 33.90
CA PRO A 121 -6.84 45.29 32.77
C PRO A 121 -5.38 45.06 33.21
N ILE A 122 -4.83 43.89 32.90
CA ILE A 122 -3.44 43.53 33.19
C ILE A 122 -2.72 43.17 31.88
N PRO A 123 -1.63 43.85 31.49
CA PRO A 123 -0.93 43.62 30.22
C PRO A 123 -0.43 42.18 29.99
N SER A 124 -0.19 41.41 31.06
CA SER A 124 0.20 39.99 30.95
C SER A 124 -0.93 39.07 30.49
N MET A 125 -2.19 39.51 30.57
CA MET A 125 -3.34 38.75 30.09
C MET A 125 -3.42 38.72 28.56
N ASP A 126 -2.94 39.74 27.87
CA ASP A 126 -2.93 39.79 26.41
C ASP A 126 -2.02 38.71 25.82
N ALA A 127 -0.86 38.47 26.45
CA ALA A 127 0.05 37.40 26.07
C ALA A 127 -0.59 36.01 26.24
N MET A 128 -1.34 35.80 27.32
CA MET A 128 -2.06 34.54 27.58
C MET A 128 -3.23 34.33 26.61
N ALA A 129 -3.98 35.39 26.30
CA ALA A 129 -5.06 35.34 25.31
C ALA A 129 -4.54 35.02 23.90
N ASN A 130 -3.37 35.57 23.53
CA ASN A 130 -2.68 35.23 22.30
C ASN A 130 -2.23 33.75 22.29
N LEU A 131 -1.69 33.24 23.41
CA LEU A 131 -1.31 31.83 23.52
C LEU A 131 -2.51 30.90 23.30
N PHE A 132 -3.65 31.15 23.94
CA PHE A 132 -4.86 30.36 23.72
C PHE A 132 -5.36 30.44 22.28
N THR A 133 -5.26 31.60 21.63
CA THR A 133 -5.62 31.76 20.21
C THR A 133 -4.73 30.90 19.32
N VAL A 134 -3.41 30.91 19.54
CA VAL A 134 -2.46 30.07 18.79
C VAL A 134 -2.70 28.58 19.06
N MET A 135 -2.94 28.18 20.31
CA MET A 135 -3.22 26.78 20.66
C MET A 135 -4.49 26.27 19.99
N ARG A 136 -5.58 27.07 20.01
CA ARG A 136 -6.82 26.74 19.30
C ARG A 136 -6.56 26.55 17.80
N GLN A 137 -5.83 27.49 17.19
CA GLN A 137 -5.51 27.42 15.77
C GLN A 137 -4.76 26.13 15.42
N LYS A 138 -3.73 25.76 16.20
CA LYS A 138 -2.99 24.51 15.97
C LYS A 138 -3.85 23.25 16.09
N LEU A 139 -4.80 23.23 17.02
CA LEU A 139 -5.74 22.10 17.14
C LEU A 139 -6.72 22.06 15.95
N GLN A 140 -7.17 23.22 15.47
CA GLN A 140 -8.01 23.29 14.27
C GLN A 140 -7.24 22.81 13.03
N GLU A 141 -6.00 23.24 12.85
CA GLU A 141 -5.13 22.78 11.76
C GLU A 141 -4.93 21.26 11.82
N LYS A 142 -4.68 20.70 13.02
CA LYS A 142 -4.58 19.23 13.21
C LYS A 142 -5.88 18.53 12.82
N LEU A 143 -7.04 19.07 13.20
CA LEU A 143 -8.35 18.52 12.86
C LEU A 143 -8.61 18.55 11.35
N ASP A 144 -8.32 19.67 10.70
CA ASP A 144 -8.51 19.84 9.26
C ASP A 144 -7.60 18.88 8.48
N HIS A 145 -6.34 18.75 8.90
CA HIS A 145 -5.41 17.78 8.31
C HIS A 145 -5.87 16.33 8.55
N LEU A 146 -6.45 16.01 9.71
CA LEU A 146 -7.01 14.67 9.96
C LEU A 146 -8.13 14.34 8.97
N TYR A 147 -9.04 15.29 8.71
CA TYR A 147 -10.10 15.10 7.71
C TYR A 147 -9.56 14.98 6.29
N GLN A 148 -8.60 15.84 5.94
CA GLN A 148 -7.97 15.82 4.63
C GLN A 148 -7.26 14.49 4.40
N PHE A 149 -6.45 14.04 5.37
CA PHE A 149 -5.74 12.77 5.30
C PHE A 149 -6.70 11.60 5.07
N ASN A 150 -7.79 11.52 5.82
CA ASN A 150 -8.81 10.46 5.64
C ASN A 150 -9.42 10.46 4.23
N GLN A 151 -9.63 11.65 3.63
CA GLN A 151 -10.14 11.73 2.25
C GLN A 151 -9.08 11.30 1.24
N THR A 152 -7.85 11.80 1.37
CA THR A 152 -6.78 11.56 0.39
C THR A 152 -6.23 10.13 0.48
N SER A 153 -6.24 9.52 1.66
CA SER A 153 -5.73 8.16 1.87
C SER A 153 -6.69 7.06 1.40
N SER A 154 -7.95 7.39 1.14
CA SER A 154 -9.03 6.43 0.85
C SER A 154 -8.73 5.45 -0.30
N ASN A 155 -7.97 5.88 -1.29
CA ASN A 155 -7.66 5.08 -2.49
C ASN A 155 -6.23 4.53 -2.52
N SER A 156 -5.47 4.68 -1.43
CA SER A 156 -4.05 4.29 -1.38
C SER A 156 -3.84 2.81 -1.73
N TYR A 157 -4.77 1.95 -1.33
CA TYR A 157 -4.68 0.50 -1.56
C TYR A 157 -5.37 0.02 -2.85
N SER A 158 -5.88 0.91 -3.69
CA SER A 158 -6.66 0.54 -4.89
C SER A 158 -5.89 -0.37 -5.86
N THR A 159 -4.60 -0.11 -6.09
CA THR A 159 -3.74 -0.95 -6.93
C THR A 159 -3.56 -2.35 -6.34
N ALA A 160 -3.33 -2.46 -5.03
CA ALA A 160 -3.24 -3.75 -4.35
C ALA A 160 -4.55 -4.54 -4.46
N ILE A 161 -5.70 -3.87 -4.32
CA ILE A 161 -7.02 -4.50 -4.48
C ILE A 161 -7.22 -5.03 -5.91
N GLN A 162 -6.83 -4.26 -6.92
CA GLN A 162 -6.90 -4.68 -8.32
C GLN A 162 -6.00 -5.90 -8.60
N LEU A 163 -4.75 -5.89 -8.11
CA LEU A 163 -3.85 -7.04 -8.21
C LEU A 163 -4.44 -8.27 -7.52
N ALA A 164 -4.94 -8.13 -6.29
CA ALA A 164 -5.55 -9.22 -5.55
C ALA A 164 -6.75 -9.84 -6.29
N ALA A 165 -7.58 -9.01 -6.93
CA ALA A 165 -8.70 -9.48 -7.74
C ALA A 165 -8.22 -10.29 -8.96
N SER A 166 -7.24 -9.78 -9.73
CA SER A 166 -6.69 -10.50 -10.89
C SER A 166 -6.01 -11.81 -10.47
N ILE A 167 -5.26 -11.82 -9.36
CA ILE A 167 -4.63 -13.03 -8.80
C ILE A 167 -5.69 -14.05 -8.39
N ALA A 168 -6.76 -13.62 -7.71
CA ALA A 168 -7.84 -14.51 -7.31
C ALA A 168 -8.54 -15.15 -8.52
N THR A 169 -8.77 -14.39 -9.59
CA THR A 169 -9.28 -14.92 -10.87
C THR A 169 -8.32 -15.94 -11.46
N GLY A 170 -7.01 -15.63 -11.52
CA GLY A 170 -6.02 -16.55 -12.05
C GLY A 170 -5.92 -17.85 -11.26
N LEU A 171 -5.93 -17.77 -9.94
CA LEU A 171 -5.90 -18.95 -9.07
C LEU A 171 -7.14 -19.84 -9.29
N ALA A 172 -8.33 -19.24 -9.41
CA ALA A 172 -9.56 -19.98 -9.67
C ALA A 172 -9.54 -20.68 -11.04
N GLU A 173 -9.04 -20.03 -12.09
CA GLU A 173 -8.92 -20.63 -13.42
C GLU A 173 -7.93 -21.80 -13.41
N VAL A 174 -6.74 -21.62 -12.85
CA VAL A 174 -5.73 -22.68 -12.77
C VAL A 174 -6.19 -23.87 -11.93
N GLN A 175 -6.99 -23.63 -10.88
CA GLN A 175 -7.56 -24.67 -10.02
C GLN A 175 -8.85 -25.31 -10.57
N SER A 176 -9.38 -24.82 -11.69
CA SER A 176 -10.66 -25.30 -12.25
C SER A 176 -10.62 -26.74 -12.80
N GLY A 177 -9.42 -27.33 -12.94
CA GLY A 177 -9.22 -28.65 -13.52
C GLY A 177 -9.26 -28.68 -15.06
N LYS A 178 -9.58 -27.56 -15.72
CA LYS A 178 -9.59 -27.46 -17.20
C LYS A 178 -8.19 -27.47 -17.83
N GLY A 179 -7.15 -27.28 -17.03
CA GLY A 179 -5.77 -27.25 -17.51
C GLY A 179 -5.19 -28.61 -17.89
N PHE A 180 -5.88 -29.72 -17.59
CA PHE A 180 -5.43 -31.08 -17.91
C PHE A 180 -6.49 -31.86 -18.71
N SER A 181 -6.05 -32.51 -19.78
CA SER A 181 -6.90 -33.34 -20.64
C SER A 181 -6.66 -34.82 -20.38
N LEU A 182 -7.68 -35.54 -19.88
CA LEU A 182 -7.63 -36.99 -19.70
C LEU A 182 -7.51 -37.76 -21.02
N ALA A 183 -8.04 -37.21 -22.11
CA ALA A 183 -8.06 -37.90 -23.41
C ALA A 183 -6.66 -37.92 -24.06
N SER A 184 -5.89 -36.85 -23.90
CA SER A 184 -4.54 -36.73 -24.45
C SER A 184 -3.44 -36.99 -23.41
N GLY A 185 -3.75 -36.95 -22.12
CA GLY A 185 -2.77 -37.03 -21.05
C GLY A 185 -1.83 -35.82 -21.02
N THR A 186 -2.29 -34.65 -21.45
CA THR A 186 -1.47 -33.43 -21.60
C THR A 186 -2.08 -32.24 -20.88
N PHE A 187 -1.23 -31.25 -20.59
CA PHE A 187 -1.63 -29.96 -20.04
C PHE A 187 -1.82 -28.92 -21.16
N SER A 188 -2.68 -27.93 -20.94
CA SER A 188 -2.87 -26.81 -21.87
C SER A 188 -3.57 -25.63 -21.19
N THR A 189 -3.19 -24.41 -21.57
CA THR A 189 -3.87 -23.17 -21.16
C THR A 189 -5.07 -22.83 -22.04
N GLN A 190 -5.28 -23.51 -23.17
CA GLN A 190 -6.34 -23.19 -24.14
C GLN A 190 -7.76 -23.30 -23.56
N GLY A 191 -7.96 -24.13 -22.52
CA GLY A 191 -9.23 -24.27 -21.82
C GLY A 191 -9.45 -23.27 -20.67
N LEU A 192 -8.46 -22.43 -20.38
CA LEU A 192 -8.47 -21.47 -19.28
C LEU A 192 -8.76 -20.07 -19.79
N ASN A 193 -9.47 -19.27 -18.99
CA ASN A 193 -9.44 -17.83 -19.20
C ASN A 193 -8.11 -17.29 -18.65
N MET A 194 -7.27 -16.74 -19.53
CA MET A 194 -5.96 -16.18 -19.19
C MET A 194 -5.92 -14.64 -19.19
N GLU A 195 -7.06 -13.94 -19.30
CA GLU A 195 -7.13 -12.46 -19.31
C GLU A 195 -6.56 -11.80 -18.03
N TRP A 196 -6.53 -12.55 -16.93
CA TRP A 196 -5.95 -12.12 -15.67
C TRP A 196 -4.43 -11.89 -15.75
N THR A 197 -3.70 -12.59 -16.63
CA THR A 197 -2.25 -12.37 -16.80
C THR A 197 -1.97 -10.99 -17.39
N ALA A 198 -2.71 -10.62 -18.44
CA ALA A 198 -2.63 -9.31 -19.07
C ALA A 198 -3.05 -8.20 -18.09
N SER A 199 -4.04 -8.48 -17.22
CA SER A 199 -4.46 -7.53 -16.18
C SER A 199 -3.34 -7.27 -15.17
N ILE A 200 -2.67 -8.32 -14.67
CA ILE A 200 -1.51 -8.19 -13.77
C ILE A 200 -0.40 -7.37 -14.43
N GLN A 201 -0.05 -7.71 -15.68
CA GLN A 201 1.00 -7.02 -16.42
C GLN A 201 0.68 -5.53 -16.62
N ALA A 202 -0.54 -5.20 -17.06
CA ALA A 202 -0.98 -3.83 -17.27
C ALA A 202 -0.93 -2.98 -16.00
N ILE A 203 -1.33 -3.55 -14.85
CA ILE A 203 -1.27 -2.86 -13.56
C ILE A 203 0.19 -2.57 -13.17
N THR A 204 1.09 -3.54 -13.35
CA THR A 204 2.53 -3.39 -13.04
C THR A 204 3.22 -2.37 -13.95
N GLU A 205 2.91 -2.38 -15.25
CA GLU A 205 3.46 -1.43 -16.21
C GLU A 205 2.99 0.00 -15.93
N GLU A 206 1.69 0.20 -15.66
CA GLU A 206 1.14 1.51 -15.34
C GLU A 206 1.74 2.07 -14.03
N LYS A 207 1.98 1.21 -13.04
CA LYS A 207 2.71 1.60 -11.81
C LYS A 207 4.15 2.02 -12.14
N SER A 208 4.86 1.23 -12.94
CA SER A 208 6.25 1.53 -13.33
C SER A 208 6.35 2.87 -14.06
N ARG A 209 5.41 3.14 -14.97
CA ARG A 209 5.30 4.42 -15.69
C ARG A 209 5.05 5.61 -14.77
N LYS A 210 4.17 5.46 -13.77
CA LYS A 210 3.90 6.49 -12.75
C LYS A 210 5.13 6.77 -11.89
N ALA A 211 5.86 5.73 -11.48
CA ALA A 211 7.10 5.88 -10.73
C ALA A 211 8.16 6.65 -11.55
N ASP A 212 8.33 6.31 -12.83
CA ASP A 212 9.30 6.98 -13.70
C ASP A 212 8.93 8.45 -13.99
N HIS A 213 7.63 8.79 -14.06
CA HIS A 213 7.18 10.17 -14.20
C HIS A 213 7.46 10.99 -12.94
N SER A 214 7.19 10.43 -11.76
CA SER A 214 7.52 11.09 -10.48
C SER A 214 9.03 11.28 -10.29
N ILE A 215 9.85 10.35 -10.79
CA ILE A 215 11.32 10.50 -10.78
C ILE A 215 11.76 11.61 -11.75
N LYS A 216 11.20 11.69 -12.97
CA LYS A 216 11.53 12.77 -13.91
C LYS A 216 11.11 14.16 -13.42
N ASP A 217 9.97 14.26 -12.76
CA ASP A 217 9.54 15.51 -12.11
C ASP A 217 10.44 15.86 -10.91
N GLY A 218 10.96 14.86 -10.20
CA GLY A 218 11.94 15.01 -9.12
C GLY A 218 13.37 15.27 -9.58
N GLU A 219 13.81 14.78 -10.74
CA GLU A 219 15.14 15.04 -11.33
C GLU A 219 15.30 16.49 -11.82
N MET A 220 14.20 17.18 -12.13
CA MET A 220 14.17 18.65 -12.27
C MET A 220 14.42 19.39 -10.93
N CYS A 221 14.40 18.66 -9.81
CA CYS A 221 14.64 19.15 -8.45
C CYS A 221 15.70 18.31 -7.71
N GLY A 222 16.89 18.14 -8.30
CA GLY A 222 18.09 17.71 -7.57
C GLY A 222 18.34 16.21 -7.51
N ARG A 223 19.45 15.80 -8.13
CA ARG A 223 20.00 14.44 -8.22
C ARG A 223 20.21 13.77 -6.85
N LEU A 224 19.61 12.59 -6.67
CA LEU A 224 20.17 11.50 -5.86
C LEU A 224 20.08 10.20 -6.67
N GLU A 225 21.25 9.70 -7.08
CA GLU A 225 21.38 8.38 -7.70
C GLU A 225 21.20 7.30 -6.63
N GLU A 226 20.28 6.36 -6.84
CA GLU A 226 20.42 5.02 -6.26
C GLU A 226 20.06 3.95 -7.29
N LYS A 227 21.08 3.17 -7.68
CA LYS A 227 21.00 2.06 -8.62
C LYS A 227 20.59 0.80 -7.87
N SER A 228 19.53 0.12 -8.33
CA SER A 228 19.34 -1.32 -8.06
C SER A 228 19.34 -2.09 -9.40
N PRO A 229 20.18 -3.13 -9.59
CA PRO A 229 20.50 -3.65 -10.93
C PRO A 229 19.59 -4.76 -11.48
N ILE A 230 18.38 -4.99 -10.96
CA ILE A 230 17.61 -6.20 -11.33
C ILE A 230 16.52 -5.96 -12.40
N ARG A 231 16.30 -4.73 -12.91
CA ARG A 231 15.32 -4.49 -13.99
C ARG A 231 15.83 -4.78 -15.42
N LYS A 232 16.77 -5.71 -15.60
CA LYS A 232 17.25 -6.09 -16.94
C LYS A 232 17.28 -7.60 -17.13
N ALA A 233 16.12 -8.20 -17.05
CA ALA A 233 15.79 -9.33 -17.89
C ALA A 233 14.26 -9.30 -18.07
N TRP A 234 13.84 -9.26 -19.34
CA TRP A 234 12.45 -9.30 -19.84
C TRP A 234 11.72 -7.96 -19.87
#